data_AF-E3M9A2-F1
#
_entry.id   AF-E3M9A2-F1
#
_cell.length_a   1.000
_cell.length_b   1.000
_cell.length_c   1.000
_cell.angle_alpha   90.00
_cell.angle_beta   90.00
_cell.angle_gamma   90.00
#
_symmetry.space_group_name_H-M   'P 1'
#
loop_
_entity.id
_entity.type
_entity.pdbx_description
1 polymer ?
#
loop_
_entity_poly.entity_id
_entity_poly.type
_entity_poly.pdbx_seq_one_letter_code
_entity_poly.pdbx_strand_id
1 'polypeptide(L)'
;MKYFLLLSIIFFVLYQSGNGCMKFKLDTTCECPDILKHYDKIKEETIPVIKKGGCKMSITCATHTNTNFLFPLYTNRGEILRPDDMMENSAYVGAADAVQFSDEAYEAPPGPPIDIISYFGVLCDGGVWYVSKYPTGIGYNMKNLTLKYIGTNGEFDGKKARIARFSCKPLA
;
A
#
# COMPACT_ATOMS: atom_id res chain seq x y z
N MET A 1 -40.84 49.20 15.31
CA MET A 1 -40.24 49.16 13.95
C MET A 1 -38.74 49.54 13.91
N LYS A 2 -38.22 50.41 14.80
CA LYS A 2 -36.78 50.80 14.77
C LYS A 2 -35.77 49.67 15.07
N TYR A 3 -36.11 48.70 15.92
CA TYR A 3 -35.21 47.60 16.30
C TYR A 3 -35.11 46.47 15.25
N PHE A 4 -36.09 46.38 14.35
CA PHE A 4 -36.12 45.34 13.31
C PHE A 4 -35.08 45.59 12.22
N LEU A 5 -34.84 46.86 11.89
CA LEU A 5 -33.79 47.27 10.96
C LEU A 5 -32.39 47.01 11.55
N LEU A 6 -32.21 47.22 12.85
CA LEU A 6 -30.94 46.94 13.54
C LEU A 6 -30.59 45.45 13.55
N LEU A 7 -31.58 44.58 13.83
CA LEU A 7 -31.40 43.13 13.78
C LEU A 7 -31.09 42.61 12.37
N SER A 8 -31.71 43.20 11.33
CA SER A 8 -31.42 42.86 9.93
C SER A 8 -30.00 43.22 9.51
N ILE A 9 -29.48 44.38 9.93
CA ILE A 9 -28.11 44.81 9.63
C ILE A 9 -27.09 43.90 10.32
N ILE A 10 -27.34 43.50 11.58
CA ILE A 10 -26.47 42.57 12.31
C ILE A 10 -26.42 41.20 11.61
N PHE A 11 -27.56 40.68 11.14
CA PHE A 11 -27.60 39.43 10.38
C PHE A 11 -26.85 39.51 9.05
N PHE A 12 -26.95 40.62 8.31
CA PHE A 12 -26.20 40.82 7.07
C PHE A 12 -24.68 40.94 7.29
N VAL A 13 -24.24 41.59 8.37
CA VAL A 13 -22.81 41.69 8.73
C VAL A 13 -22.26 40.32 9.14
N LEU A 14 -23.01 39.54 9.92
CA LEU A 14 -22.62 38.17 10.28
C LEU A 14 -22.59 37.23 9.07
N TYR A 15 -23.52 37.39 8.11
CA TYR A 15 -23.54 36.60 6.87
C TYR A 15 -22.40 36.97 5.92
N GLN A 16 -22.02 38.25 5.83
CA GLN A 16 -20.85 38.66 5.04
C GLN A 16 -19.52 38.25 5.67
N SER A 17 -19.42 38.15 7.01
CA SER A 17 -18.28 37.51 7.67
C SER A 17 -18.24 35.99 7.51
N GLY A 18 -19.36 35.37 7.11
CA GLY A 18 -19.46 33.94 6.81
C GLY A 18 -19.04 33.54 5.39
N ASN A 19 -18.79 34.50 4.50
CA ASN A 19 -18.28 34.27 3.14
C ASN A 19 -16.75 34.34 3.05
N GLY A 20 -16.07 34.02 4.15
CA GLY A 20 -14.73 33.46 4.04
C GLY A 20 -14.87 32.10 3.40
N CYS A 21 -14.91 32.04 2.05
CA CYS A 21 -14.62 30.81 1.34
C CYS A 21 -13.34 30.26 1.98
N MET A 22 -13.47 29.23 2.82
CA MET A 22 -12.38 28.31 3.03
C MET A 22 -12.13 27.75 1.64
N LYS A 23 -11.21 28.41 0.91
CA LYS A 23 -10.32 27.70 0.03
C LYS A 23 -9.68 26.67 0.93
N PHE A 24 -10.32 25.50 1.06
CA PHE A 24 -9.54 24.29 1.19
C PHE A 24 -8.53 24.41 0.07
N LYS A 25 -7.29 24.76 0.42
CA LYS A 25 -6.15 24.33 -0.36
C LYS A 25 -6.31 22.81 -0.34
N LEU A 26 -7.04 22.30 -1.32
CA LEU A 26 -6.92 20.93 -1.73
C LEU A 26 -5.47 20.91 -2.17
N ASP A 27 -4.61 20.41 -1.29
CA ASP A 27 -3.20 20.24 -1.56
C ASP A 27 -3.14 19.20 -2.68
N THR A 28 -3.27 19.66 -3.92
CA THR A 28 -3.41 18.81 -5.10
C THR A 28 -2.08 18.24 -5.53
N THR A 29 -1.00 18.58 -4.83
CA THR A 29 0.28 17.89 -4.94
C THR A 29 0.23 16.63 -4.08
N CYS A 30 -0.12 15.51 -4.70
CA CYS A 30 0.15 14.21 -4.10
C CYS A 30 1.66 14.13 -3.87
N GLU A 31 2.11 14.21 -2.62
CA GLU A 31 3.55 14.24 -2.26
C GLU A 31 4.28 12.94 -2.65
N CYS A 32 3.52 11.91 -3.01
CA CYS A 32 3.99 10.57 -3.24
C CYS A 32 4.41 10.36 -4.70
N PRO A 33 5.60 9.81 -4.95
CA PRO A 33 6.04 9.50 -6.30
C PRO A 33 5.17 8.40 -6.92
N ASP A 34 5.21 8.26 -8.25
CA ASP A 34 4.51 7.17 -8.93
C ASP A 34 4.99 5.79 -8.44
N ILE A 35 4.10 5.04 -7.79
CA ILE A 35 4.41 3.72 -7.22
C ILE A 35 4.84 2.73 -8.31
N LEU A 36 4.43 2.94 -9.57
CA LEU A 36 4.76 2.05 -10.68
C LEU A 36 6.26 1.99 -10.98
N LYS A 37 7.05 2.93 -10.44
CA LYS A 37 8.53 2.83 -10.45
C LYS A 37 9.05 1.61 -9.68
N HIS A 38 8.26 1.08 -8.74
CA HIS A 38 8.54 -0.13 -7.98
C HIS A 38 7.95 -1.39 -8.62
N TYR A 39 7.25 -1.28 -9.75
CA TYR A 39 6.65 -2.45 -10.39
C TYR A 39 7.73 -3.30 -11.06
N ASP A 40 7.84 -4.57 -10.66
CA ASP A 40 8.68 -5.55 -11.32
C ASP A 40 8.00 -5.93 -12.65
N LYS A 41 8.43 -5.26 -13.72
CA LYS A 41 7.93 -5.51 -15.08
C LYS A 41 8.32 -6.92 -15.50
N ILE A 42 7.40 -7.87 -15.34
CA ILE A 42 7.46 -9.15 -16.03
C ILE A 42 7.29 -8.83 -17.52
N LYS A 43 8.33 -9.06 -18.32
CA LYS A 43 8.24 -8.88 -19.78
C LYS A 43 7.07 -9.72 -20.28
N GLU A 44 6.15 -9.08 -21.01
CA GLU A 44 4.98 -9.67 -21.67
C GLU A 44 3.66 -9.77 -20.86
N GLU A 45 3.62 -9.40 -19.58
CA GLU A 45 2.35 -9.38 -18.84
C GLU A 45 1.60 -8.03 -18.97
N THR A 46 0.27 -8.11 -19.09
CA THR A 46 -0.65 -6.99 -19.19
C THR A 46 -0.46 -6.07 -17.98
N ILE A 47 -0.31 -4.76 -18.22
CA ILE A 47 -0.17 -3.76 -17.17
C ILE A 47 -1.38 -3.88 -16.21
N PRO A 48 -1.17 -3.84 -14.87
CA PRO A 48 -2.26 -3.89 -13.90
C PRO A 48 -3.37 -2.89 -14.23
N VAL A 49 -4.63 -3.19 -13.89
CA VAL A 49 -5.71 -2.22 -14.11
C VAL A 49 -5.59 -1.12 -13.06
N ILE A 50 -5.25 0.09 -13.51
CA ILE A 50 -5.03 1.24 -12.63
C ILE A 50 -6.22 2.20 -12.75
N LYS A 51 -6.85 2.52 -11.61
CA LYS A 51 -7.80 3.64 -11.53
C LYS A 51 -7.19 4.73 -10.66
N LYS A 52 -7.04 5.94 -11.23
CA LYS A 52 -6.54 7.12 -10.54
C LYS A 52 -7.69 8.12 -10.35
N GLY A 53 -7.84 8.65 -9.15
CA GLY A 53 -8.84 9.67 -8.82
C GLY A 53 -8.32 10.58 -7.69
N GLY A 54 -7.92 11.81 -8.03
CA GLY A 54 -7.19 12.68 -7.10
C GLY A 54 -5.88 12.01 -6.65
N CYS A 55 -5.60 12.01 -5.34
CA CYS A 55 -4.47 11.26 -4.75
C CYS A 55 -4.82 9.81 -4.37
N LYS A 56 -6.02 9.34 -4.72
CA LYS A 56 -6.38 7.93 -4.55
C LYS A 56 -6.02 7.18 -5.82
N MET A 57 -5.40 6.03 -5.63
CA MET A 57 -5.05 5.08 -6.68
C MET A 57 -5.51 3.71 -6.22
N SER A 58 -6.06 2.93 -7.15
CA SER A 58 -6.29 1.51 -6.98
C SER A 58 -5.57 0.75 -8.08
N ILE A 59 -4.97 -0.38 -7.74
CA ILE A 59 -4.28 -1.26 -8.68
C ILE A 59 -4.91 -2.63 -8.52
N THR A 60 -5.62 -3.11 -9.55
CA THR A 60 -6.26 -4.41 -9.50
C THR A 60 -5.35 -5.50 -10.05
N CYS A 61 -5.13 -6.53 -9.23
CA CYS A 61 -4.34 -7.73 -9.54
C CYS A 61 -5.17 -8.97 -9.22
N ALA A 62 -4.86 -10.10 -9.85
CA ALA A 62 -5.39 -11.38 -9.39
C ALA A 62 -4.72 -11.83 -8.09
N THR A 63 -5.46 -12.53 -7.25
CA THR A 63 -4.90 -13.22 -6.08
C THR A 63 -4.06 -14.41 -6.56
N HIS A 64 -2.73 -14.35 -6.39
CA HIS A 64 -1.78 -15.36 -6.87
C HIS A 64 -0.45 -15.21 -6.11
N THR A 65 0.41 -16.23 -6.12
CA THR A 65 1.77 -16.19 -5.51
C THR A 65 2.66 -15.10 -6.12
N ASN A 66 2.46 -14.77 -7.39
CA ASN A 66 3.13 -13.66 -8.10
C ASN A 66 2.53 -12.27 -7.80
N THR A 67 1.50 -12.17 -6.96
CA THR A 67 0.98 -10.88 -6.49
C THR A 67 1.53 -10.62 -5.09
N ASN A 68 2.58 -9.82 -5.00
CA ASN A 68 3.32 -9.60 -3.77
C ASN A 68 4.03 -8.25 -3.73
N PHE A 69 4.41 -7.84 -2.52
CA PHE A 69 5.33 -6.73 -2.26
C PHE A 69 6.61 -7.24 -1.61
N LEU A 70 7.75 -6.81 -2.13
CA LEU A 70 9.07 -7.13 -1.62
C LEU A 70 9.67 -5.92 -0.90
N PHE A 71 10.25 -6.16 0.26
CA PHE A 71 10.84 -5.11 1.10
C PHE A 71 12.08 -5.62 1.86
N PRO A 72 13.03 -4.73 2.18
CA PRO A 72 14.22 -5.12 2.90
C PRO A 72 13.93 -5.36 4.39
N LEU A 73 14.48 -6.43 4.96
CA LEU A 73 14.49 -6.73 6.39
C LEU A 73 15.90 -6.56 6.93
N TYR A 74 16.07 -5.66 7.90
CA TYR A 74 17.37 -5.36 8.50
C TYR A 74 17.44 -5.86 9.94
N THR A 75 18.64 -6.17 10.42
CA THR A 75 18.85 -6.66 11.80
C THR A 75 18.48 -5.63 12.86
N ASN A 76 18.83 -4.35 12.65
CA ASN A 76 18.67 -3.28 13.66
C ASN A 76 18.01 -2.02 13.09
N ARG A 77 17.14 -2.15 12.09
CA ARG A 77 16.46 -1.01 11.45
C ARG A 77 15.08 -1.42 10.96
N GLY A 78 14.11 -0.53 11.17
CA GLY A 78 12.71 -0.74 10.77
C GLY A 78 11.88 -1.37 11.86
N GLU A 79 10.58 -1.47 11.62
CA GLU A 79 9.59 -1.98 12.60
C GLU A 79 9.47 -3.51 12.61
N ILE A 80 9.98 -4.15 11.54
CA ILE A 80 10.06 -5.59 11.37
C ILE A 80 11.54 -5.95 11.24
N LEU A 81 12.03 -6.75 12.18
CA LEU A 81 13.42 -7.15 12.25
C LEU A 81 13.67 -8.37 11.36
N ARG A 82 14.90 -8.44 10.85
CA ARG A 82 15.39 -9.62 10.13
C ARG A 82 15.38 -10.85 11.05
N PRO A 83 14.78 -11.98 10.63
CA PRO A 83 14.90 -13.26 11.32
C PRO A 83 16.33 -13.81 11.31
N ASP A 84 16.75 -14.45 12.41
CA ASP A 84 18.11 -15.00 12.56
C ASP A 84 18.44 -16.15 11.59
N ASP A 85 17.40 -16.89 11.19
CA ASP A 85 17.48 -18.02 10.25
C ASP A 85 17.34 -17.60 8.77
N MET A 86 17.19 -16.31 8.49
CA MET A 86 17.11 -15.78 7.13
C MET A 86 18.46 -15.91 6.40
N MET A 87 18.40 -16.19 5.09
CA MET A 87 19.59 -16.26 4.24
C MET A 87 20.39 -14.95 4.21
N GLU A 88 21.72 -15.03 4.22
CA GLU A 88 22.64 -13.88 4.34
C GLU A 88 22.89 -13.15 3.00
N ASN A 89 22.78 -13.85 1.87
CA ASN A 89 23.22 -13.36 0.56
C ASN A 89 22.11 -13.10 -0.47
N SER A 90 20.84 -13.43 -0.20
CA SER A 90 19.76 -12.80 -0.97
C SER A 90 19.65 -11.37 -0.48
N ALA A 91 19.54 -10.40 -1.39
CA ALA A 91 19.06 -9.06 -1.06
C ALA A 91 17.91 -9.25 -0.06
N TYR A 92 18.09 -8.73 1.15
CA TYR A 92 17.38 -9.03 2.40
C TYR A 92 15.85 -8.95 2.29
N VAL A 93 15.20 -9.80 1.52
CA VAL A 93 13.84 -9.54 1.07
C VAL A 93 12.85 -10.34 1.90
N GLY A 94 12.03 -9.62 2.66
CA GLY A 94 10.73 -10.11 3.11
C GLY A 94 9.70 -9.87 2.03
N ALA A 95 8.67 -10.72 2.01
CA ALA A 95 7.56 -10.64 1.08
C ALA A 95 6.23 -10.54 1.83
N ALA A 96 5.36 -9.64 1.40
CA ALA A 96 3.94 -9.69 1.71
C ALA A 96 3.24 -10.29 0.49
N ASP A 97 2.75 -11.52 0.63
CA ASP A 97 2.20 -12.30 -0.48
C ASP A 97 0.67 -12.33 -0.41
N ALA A 98 0.01 -12.31 -1.56
CA ALA A 98 -1.44 -12.49 -1.63
C ALA A 98 -1.85 -13.93 -1.32
N VAL A 99 -0.97 -14.89 -1.64
CA VAL A 99 -1.13 -16.32 -1.39
C VAL A 99 0.22 -16.87 -0.94
N GLN A 100 0.25 -17.70 0.11
CA GLN A 100 1.47 -18.40 0.48
C GLN A 100 1.91 -19.32 -0.67
N PHE A 101 3.18 -19.24 -1.02
CA PHE A 101 3.77 -20.09 -2.04
C PHE A 101 3.73 -21.57 -1.64
N SER A 102 3.17 -22.37 -2.55
CA SER A 102 3.36 -23.80 -2.69
C SER A 102 3.43 -24.12 -4.19
N ASP A 103 3.93 -25.29 -4.57
CA ASP A 103 4.00 -25.69 -5.97
C ASP A 103 2.60 -25.70 -6.60
N GLU A 104 1.57 -26.16 -5.86
CA GLU A 104 0.19 -26.14 -6.32
C GLU A 104 -0.36 -24.72 -6.47
N ALA A 105 -0.02 -23.82 -5.54
CA ALA A 105 -0.48 -22.43 -5.58
C ALA A 105 0.21 -21.61 -6.68
N TYR A 106 1.41 -22.01 -7.09
CA TYR A 106 2.15 -21.37 -8.18
C TYR A 106 1.61 -21.75 -9.56
N GLU A 107 1.17 -22.99 -9.73
CA GLU A 107 0.57 -23.48 -10.99
C GLU A 107 -0.95 -23.21 -11.07
N ALA A 108 -1.55 -22.71 -9.98
CA ALA A 108 -2.96 -22.39 -9.93
C ALA A 108 -3.33 -21.23 -10.89
N PRO A 109 -4.54 -21.26 -11.48
CA PRO A 109 -5.01 -20.13 -12.28
C PRO A 109 -5.13 -18.86 -11.43
N PRO A 110 -5.06 -17.66 -12.04
CA PRO A 110 -5.25 -16.40 -11.33
C PRO A 110 -6.57 -16.39 -10.54
N GLY A 111 -6.49 -16.10 -9.24
CA GLY A 111 -7.65 -16.04 -8.35
C GLY A 111 -8.45 -14.75 -8.49
N PRO A 112 -9.39 -14.49 -7.56
CA PRO A 112 -10.25 -13.30 -7.57
C PRO A 112 -9.45 -11.99 -7.61
N PRO A 113 -9.99 -10.93 -8.23
CA PRO A 113 -9.35 -9.62 -8.28
C PRO A 113 -9.30 -8.97 -6.89
N ILE A 114 -8.14 -8.40 -6.56
CA ILE A 114 -7.89 -7.60 -5.37
C ILE A 114 -7.33 -6.24 -5.75
N ASP A 115 -7.70 -5.20 -5.01
CA ASP A 115 -7.00 -3.92 -5.06
C ASP A 115 -5.79 -3.98 -4.13
N ILE A 116 -4.59 -4.09 -4.69
CA ILE A 116 -3.37 -4.32 -3.92
C ILE A 116 -3.04 -3.16 -2.97
N ILE A 117 -3.54 -1.95 -3.25
CA ILE A 117 -3.33 -0.79 -2.38
C ILE A 117 -4.06 -1.01 -1.05
N SER A 118 -5.34 -1.34 -1.09
CA SER A 118 -6.13 -1.56 0.13
C SER A 118 -5.87 -2.93 0.78
N TYR A 119 -5.58 -3.96 -0.03
CA TYR A 119 -5.33 -5.32 0.41
C TYR A 119 -4.06 -5.44 1.26
N PHE A 120 -2.93 -4.86 0.80
CA PHE A 120 -1.65 -4.84 1.54
C PHE A 120 -1.47 -3.60 2.44
N GLY A 121 -2.48 -2.73 2.53
CA GLY A 121 -2.40 -1.50 3.30
C GLY A 121 -1.26 -0.60 2.83
N VAL A 122 -1.12 -0.44 1.51
CA VAL A 122 -0.10 0.41 0.91
C VAL A 122 -0.38 1.86 1.26
N LEU A 123 0.61 2.50 1.86
CA LEU A 123 0.55 3.89 2.27
C LEU A 123 1.81 4.63 1.83
N CYS A 124 1.71 5.94 1.73
CA CYS A 124 2.85 6.80 1.49
C CYS A 124 2.99 7.79 2.63
N ASP A 125 4.23 7.94 3.08
CA ASP A 125 4.62 8.79 4.19
C ASP A 125 5.98 9.43 3.86
N GLY A 126 6.06 10.76 3.89
CA GLY A 126 7.26 11.51 3.52
C GLY A 126 7.80 11.20 2.11
N GLY A 127 6.91 10.92 1.14
CA GLY A 127 7.29 10.58 -0.24
C GLY A 127 7.82 9.14 -0.42
N VAL A 128 7.69 8.29 0.60
CA VAL A 128 8.14 6.89 0.56
C VAL A 128 6.94 5.95 0.69
N TRP A 129 6.93 4.89 -0.14
CA TRP A 129 5.88 3.87 -0.13
C TRP A 129 6.19 2.76 0.88
N TYR A 130 5.16 2.36 1.62
CA TYR A 130 5.22 1.29 2.62
C TYR A 130 4.04 0.33 2.45
N VAL A 131 4.24 -0.94 2.79
CA VAL A 131 3.16 -1.87 3.13
C VAL A 131 2.92 -1.88 4.64
N SER A 132 1.69 -2.19 5.05
CA SER A 132 1.32 -2.25 6.48
C SER A 132 0.34 -3.37 6.83
N LYS A 133 -0.11 -4.16 5.85
CA LYS A 133 -0.88 -5.40 6.09
C LYS A 133 -0.17 -6.57 5.45
N TYR A 134 -0.22 -7.71 6.12
CA TYR A 134 0.47 -8.93 5.73
C TYR A 134 -0.53 -10.10 5.71
N PRO A 135 -1.42 -10.17 4.70
CA PRO A 135 -2.58 -11.08 4.70
C PRO A 135 -2.23 -12.56 4.91
N THR A 136 -1.02 -12.96 4.53
CA THR A 136 -0.50 -14.33 4.66
C THR A 136 0.70 -14.44 5.61
N GLY A 137 0.98 -13.39 6.39
CA GLY A 137 2.24 -13.21 7.10
C GLY A 137 3.34 -12.65 6.19
N ILE A 138 4.59 -12.74 6.67
CA ILE A 138 5.78 -12.30 5.94
C ILE A 138 6.59 -13.52 5.51
N GLY A 139 6.72 -13.71 4.20
CA GLY A 139 7.54 -14.74 3.59
C GLY A 139 9.02 -14.34 3.55
N TYR A 140 9.93 -15.27 3.80
CA TYR A 140 11.37 -15.10 3.58
C TYR A 140 12.07 -16.45 3.34
N ASN A 141 13.21 -16.39 2.64
CA ASN A 141 14.06 -17.55 2.44
C ASN A 141 15.01 -17.76 3.62
N MET A 142 14.95 -18.94 4.20
CA MET A 142 15.90 -19.41 5.20
C MET A 142 17.28 -19.70 4.57
N LYS A 143 18.31 -19.85 5.41
CA LYS A 143 19.69 -20.19 4.98
C LYS A 143 19.78 -21.44 4.10
N ASN A 144 18.84 -22.37 4.22
CA ASN A 144 18.75 -23.61 3.43
C ASN A 144 17.87 -23.48 2.17
N LEU A 145 17.50 -22.26 1.76
CA LEU A 145 16.59 -21.96 0.63
C LEU A 145 15.14 -22.44 0.83
N THR A 146 14.76 -22.86 2.04
CA THR A 146 13.35 -23.12 2.36
C THR A 146 12.63 -21.80 2.59
N LEU A 147 11.46 -21.65 1.98
CA LEU A 147 10.58 -20.52 2.23
C LEU A 147 9.82 -20.73 3.55
N LYS A 148 9.77 -19.69 4.37
CA LYS A 148 9.08 -19.68 5.66
C LYS A 148 8.24 -18.42 5.81
N TYR A 149 7.13 -18.55 6.53
CA TYR A 149 6.24 -17.43 6.85
C TYR A 149 6.21 -17.20 8.36
N ILE A 150 6.23 -15.92 8.75
CA ILE A 150 6.09 -15.47 10.15
C ILE A 150 4.94 -14.47 10.29
N GLY A 151 4.38 -14.34 11.49
CA GLY A 151 3.29 -13.40 11.77
C GLY A 151 2.00 -13.70 11.00
N THR A 152 1.75 -14.97 10.67
CA THR A 152 0.52 -15.44 9.99
C THR A 152 -0.75 -15.22 10.81
N ASN A 153 -0.60 -14.89 12.09
CA ASN A 153 -1.64 -14.48 13.02
C ASN A 153 -1.91 -12.97 13.02
N GLY A 154 -1.29 -12.20 12.12
CA GLY A 154 -1.45 -10.74 12.03
C GLY A 154 -0.55 -9.95 12.97
N GLU A 155 0.45 -10.56 13.63
CA GLU A 155 1.38 -9.88 14.55
C GLU A 155 2.06 -8.64 13.93
N PHE A 156 2.28 -8.66 12.61
CA PHE A 156 2.94 -7.56 11.91
C PHE A 156 1.99 -6.50 11.33
N ASP A 157 0.67 -6.71 11.39
CA ASP A 157 -0.28 -5.75 10.84
C ASP A 157 -0.18 -4.38 11.55
N GLY A 158 -0.14 -3.32 10.76
CA GLY A 158 0.13 -1.95 11.18
C GLY A 158 1.61 -1.57 11.16
N LYS A 159 2.55 -2.53 11.14
CA LYS A 159 3.98 -2.23 11.04
C LYS A 159 4.38 -1.89 9.61
N LYS A 160 5.12 -0.81 9.44
CA LYS A 160 5.53 -0.31 8.12
C LYS A 160 6.78 -1.02 7.61
N ALA A 161 6.71 -1.57 6.39
CA ALA A 161 7.88 -2.03 5.63
C ALA A 161 8.02 -1.24 4.33
N ARG A 162 9.20 -0.66 4.10
CA ARG A 162 9.46 0.18 2.91
C ARG A 162 9.46 -0.69 1.66
N ILE A 163 8.61 -0.37 0.70
CA ILE A 163 8.51 -1.10 -0.57
C ILE A 163 9.80 -0.92 -1.36
N ALA A 164 10.44 -2.03 -1.72
CA ALA A 164 11.50 -2.04 -2.71
C ALA A 164 10.92 -2.24 -4.10
N ARG A 165 10.05 -3.23 -4.24
CA ARG A 165 9.44 -3.64 -5.51
C ARG A 165 8.15 -4.43 -5.28
N PHE A 166 7.32 -4.56 -6.29
CA PHE A 166 6.10 -5.35 -6.22
C PHE A 166 5.76 -6.01 -7.55
N SER A 167 5.10 -7.15 -7.47
CA SER A 167 4.61 -7.91 -8.62
C SER A 167 3.09 -8.01 -8.55
N CYS A 168 2.45 -8.13 -9.71
CA CYS A 168 1.01 -8.16 -9.85
C CYS A 168 0.65 -9.18 -10.91
N LYS A 169 -0.01 -10.28 -10.53
CA LYS A 169 -0.54 -11.23 -11.51
C LYS A 169 -1.70 -10.59 -12.27
N PRO A 170 -1.69 -10.60 -13.62
CA PRO A 170 -2.82 -10.16 -14.41
C PRO A 170 -4.09 -10.98 -14.12
N LEU A 171 -5.25 -10.37 -14.38
CA LEU A 171 -6.52 -11.09 -14.40
C LEU A 171 -6.52 -12.07 -15.58
N ALA A 172 -7.18 -13.23 -15.39
CA ALA A 172 -7.38 -14.22 -16.46
C ALA A 172 -8.35 -13.71 -17.54
#